data_AF-A0A6M3LQ83-F1
#
_entry.id   AF-A0A6M3LQ83-F1
#
_cell.length_a   1.000
_cell.length_b   1.000
_cell.length_c   1.000
_cell.angle_alpha   90.00
_cell.angle_beta   90.00
_cell.angle_gamma   90.00
#
_symmetry.space_group_name_H-M   'P 1'
#
loop_
_entity.id
_entity.type
_entity.pdbx_description
1 polymer ?
#
loop_
_entity_poly.entity_id
_entity_poly.type
_entity_poly.pdbx_seq_one_letter_code
_entity_poly.pdbx_strand_id
1 'polypeptide(L)'
;MEETKIESIEEEARRLVNVDRQDTYGPPEENLLMIARLWTLYLASQIKSGISAKQVAEMMILLKLARNVSGLPRRDNYIDMIGYTIIAERLGCQQVKTND
;
A
#
# COMPACT_ATOMS: atom_id res chain seq x y z
N MET A 1 -29.60 -33.09 -2.46
CA MET A 1 -28.22 -32.58 -2.44
C MET A 1 -28.33 -31.09 -2.61
N GLU A 2 -27.94 -30.32 -1.59
CA GLU A 2 -28.01 -28.87 -1.62
C GLU A 2 -26.82 -28.39 -2.46
N GLU A 3 -27.08 -27.74 -3.60
CA GLU A 3 -26.03 -27.13 -4.41
C GLU A 3 -25.42 -25.98 -3.61
N THR A 4 -24.17 -26.16 -3.18
CA THR A 4 -23.40 -25.09 -2.56
C THR A 4 -23.17 -23.99 -3.61
N LYS A 5 -23.96 -22.91 -3.55
CA LYS A 5 -23.77 -21.74 -4.41
C LYS A 5 -22.39 -21.15 -4.13
N ILE A 6 -21.52 -21.16 -5.14
CA ILE A 6 -20.20 -20.51 -5.09
C ILE A 6 -20.42 -19.00 -5.07
N GLU A 7 -19.83 -18.31 -4.10
CA GLU A 7 -19.84 -16.84 -4.00
C GLU A 7 -19.21 -16.25 -5.27
N SER A 8 -19.87 -15.26 -5.88
CA SER A 8 -19.31 -14.53 -7.02
C SER A 8 -18.25 -13.53 -6.57
N ILE A 9 -17.37 -13.12 -7.48
CA ILE A 9 -16.32 -12.13 -7.19
C ILE A 9 -16.88 -10.79 -6.71
N GLU A 10 -18.10 -10.42 -7.13
CA GLU A 10 -18.76 -9.19 -6.72
C GLU A 10 -19.26 -9.30 -5.27
N GLU A 11 -19.90 -10.42 -4.92
CA GLU A 11 -20.38 -10.70 -3.58
C GLU A 11 -19.21 -10.72 -2.58
N GLU A 12 -18.12 -11.42 -2.93
CA GLU A 12 -16.90 -11.47 -2.11
C GLU A 12 -16.28 -10.07 -1.94
N ALA A 13 -16.14 -9.32 -3.03
CA ALA A 13 -15.58 -7.97 -2.98
C ALA A 13 -16.41 -7.04 -2.09
N ARG A 14 -17.74 -7.05 -2.22
CA ARG A 14 -18.65 -6.23 -1.39
C ARG A 14 -18.50 -6.56 0.09
N ARG A 15 -18.42 -7.86 0.44
CA ARG A 15 -18.23 -8.30 1.82
C ARG A 15 -16.89 -7.81 2.38
N LEU A 16 -15.81 -7.99 1.64
CA LEU A 16 -14.46 -7.60 2.07
C LEU A 16 -14.30 -6.09 2.22
N VAL A 17 -14.86 -5.27 1.32
CA VAL A 17 -14.66 -3.81 1.36
C VAL A 17 -15.59 -3.10 2.34
N ASN A 18 -16.81 -3.62 2.57
CA ASN A 18 -17.80 -2.94 3.42
C ASN A 18 -17.80 -3.42 4.87
N VAL A 19 -17.26 -4.61 5.17
CA VAL A 19 -17.29 -5.18 6.52
C VAL A 19 -15.86 -5.36 7.04
N ASP A 20 -15.11 -6.33 6.49
CA ASP A 20 -13.83 -6.74 7.08
C ASP A 20 -12.75 -5.66 7.03
N ARG A 21 -12.71 -4.86 5.96
CA ARG A 21 -11.71 -3.81 5.79
C ARG A 21 -12.04 -2.54 6.55
N GLN A 22 -13.32 -2.20 6.69
CA GLN A 22 -13.72 -1.02 7.45
C GLN A 22 -13.39 -1.19 8.94
N ASP A 23 -13.67 -2.38 9.49
CA ASP A 23 -13.34 -2.72 10.88
C ASP A 23 -11.82 -2.78 11.13
N THR A 24 -11.04 -2.99 10.08
CA THR A 24 -9.58 -3.12 10.17
C THR A 24 -8.85 -1.80 9.95
N TYR A 25 -9.22 -1.03 8.94
CA TYR A 25 -8.47 0.12 8.43
C TYR A 25 -9.22 1.46 8.57
N GLY A 26 -10.39 1.45 9.21
CA GLY A 26 -11.32 2.58 9.24
C GLY A 26 -12.10 2.71 7.93
N PRO A 27 -13.00 3.71 7.83
CA PRO A 27 -13.74 3.99 6.62
C PRO A 27 -12.80 4.15 5.41
N PRO A 28 -13.13 3.56 4.25
CA PRO A 28 -12.27 3.63 3.08
C PRO A 28 -11.97 5.07 2.65
N GLU A 29 -12.91 6.00 2.85
CA GLU A 29 -12.75 7.42 2.55
C GLU A 29 -11.63 8.05 3.38
N GLU A 30 -11.56 7.77 4.68
CA GLU A 30 -10.56 8.33 5.58
C GLU A 30 -9.15 7.78 5.28
N ASN A 31 -9.05 6.46 5.11
CA ASN A 31 -7.79 5.80 4.77
C ASN A 31 -7.28 6.28 3.39
N LEU A 32 -8.14 6.29 2.36
CA LEU A 32 -7.74 6.74 1.02
C LEU A 32 -7.39 8.23 1.00
N LEU A 33 -8.07 9.08 1.78
CA LEU A 33 -7.72 10.48 1.93
C LEU A 33 -6.35 10.67 2.60
N MET A 34 -6.03 9.86 3.61
CA MET A 34 -4.70 9.86 4.23
C MET A 34 -3.62 9.44 3.23
N ILE A 35 -3.85 8.37 2.46
CA ILE A 35 -2.94 7.91 1.42
C ILE A 35 -2.74 9.01 0.37
N ALA A 36 -3.82 9.64 -0.10
CA ALA A 36 -3.76 10.72 -1.08
C ALA A 36 -2.90 11.90 -0.56
N ARG A 37 -3.04 12.28 0.71
CA ARG A 37 -2.23 13.33 1.34
C ARG A 37 -0.74 12.96 1.39
N LEU A 38 -0.42 11.74 1.86
CA LEU A 38 0.96 11.27 1.96
C LEU A 38 1.64 11.19 0.59
N TRP A 39 0.95 10.61 -0.39
CA TRP A 39 1.47 10.47 -1.75
C TRP A 39 1.63 11.83 -2.42
N THR A 40 0.68 12.75 -2.24
CA THR A 40 0.80 14.12 -2.78
C THR A 40 2.04 14.81 -2.23
N LEU A 41 2.25 14.77 -0.91
CA LEU A 41 3.41 15.40 -0.28
C LEU A 41 4.73 14.77 -0.73
N TYR A 42 4.78 13.44 -0.77
CA TYR A 42 5.95 12.69 -1.23
C TYR A 42 6.30 13.04 -2.69
N LEU A 43 5.32 12.99 -3.58
CA LEU A 43 5.48 13.23 -5.01
C LEU A 43 5.79 14.69 -5.34
N ALA A 44 5.28 15.65 -4.57
CA ALA A 44 5.54 17.08 -4.76
C ALA A 44 7.04 17.41 -4.77
N SER A 45 7.85 16.65 -4.03
CA SER A 45 9.31 16.84 -3.97
C SER A 45 10.11 15.94 -4.93
N GLN A 46 9.45 14.99 -5.61
CA GLN A 46 10.11 13.84 -6.24
C GLN A 46 9.77 13.64 -7.73
N ILE A 47 8.64 14.16 -8.23
CA ILE A 47 8.28 14.02 -9.64
C ILE A 47 9.04 15.08 -10.47
N LYS A 48 9.93 14.60 -11.35
CA LYS A 48 10.55 15.42 -12.39
C LYS A 48 10.05 15.05 -13.79
N SER A 49 9.95 13.76 -14.09
CA SER A 49 9.53 13.24 -15.41
C SER A 49 8.61 12.01 -15.34
N GLY A 50 8.40 11.44 -14.15
CA GLY A 50 7.61 10.24 -13.91
C GLY A 50 7.88 9.67 -12.52
N ILE A 51 7.28 8.52 -12.21
CA ILE A 51 7.48 7.79 -10.95
C ILE A 51 8.39 6.59 -11.22
N SER A 52 9.49 6.49 -10.48
CA SER A 52 10.43 5.36 -10.56
C SER A 52 9.97 4.16 -9.73
N ALA A 53 10.51 2.97 -10.03
CA ALA A 53 10.21 1.75 -9.25
C ALA A 53 10.57 1.90 -7.76
N LYS A 54 11.67 2.60 -7.43
CA LYS A 54 12.02 2.95 -6.05
C LYS A 54 10.93 3.78 -5.40
N GLN A 55 10.44 4.80 -6.10
CA GLN A 55 9.39 5.69 -5.58
C GLN A 55 8.08 4.94 -5.34
N VAL A 56 7.74 3.97 -6.20
CA VAL A 56 6.59 3.08 -5.97
C VAL A 56 6.78 2.26 -4.68
N ALA A 57 7.95 1.69 -4.45
CA ALA A 57 8.23 0.95 -3.20
C ALA A 57 8.07 1.84 -1.96
N GLU A 58 8.57 3.06 -1.99
CA GLU A 58 8.41 4.04 -0.91
C GLU A 58 6.92 4.46 -0.73
N MET A 59 6.17 4.61 -1.81
CA MET A 59 4.73 4.85 -1.75
C MET A 59 3.96 3.68 -1.12
N MET A 60 4.41 2.44 -1.30
CA MET A 60 3.83 1.27 -0.63
C MET A 60 4.11 1.26 0.89
N ILE A 61 5.25 1.82 1.33
CA ILE A 61 5.51 2.07 2.76
C ILE A 61 4.49 3.08 3.29
N LEU A 62 4.29 4.20 2.58
CA LEU A 62 3.29 5.22 2.95
C LEU A 62 1.87 4.66 3.01
N LEU A 63 1.51 3.74 2.10
CA LEU A 63 0.23 3.05 2.11
C LEU A 63 0.02 2.26 3.41
N LYS A 64 1.04 1.51 3.84
CA LYS A 64 0.97 0.70 5.07
C LYS A 64 0.96 1.59 6.32
N LEU A 65 1.69 2.70 6.30
CA LEU A 65 1.67 3.68 7.37
C LEU A 65 0.30 4.35 7.50
N ALA A 66 -0.34 4.75 6.39
CA ALA A 66 -1.68 5.32 6.40
C ALA A 66 -2.71 4.38 7.06
N ARG A 67 -2.66 3.08 6.72
CA ARG A 67 -3.52 2.04 7.31
C ARG A 67 -3.33 1.89 8.82
N ASN A 68 -2.11 2.09 9.33
CA ASN A 68 -1.86 2.09 10.77
C ASN A 68 -2.39 3.35 11.48
N VAL A 69 -2.53 4.46 10.76
CA VAL A 69 -3.04 5.73 11.31
C VAL A 69 -4.56 5.78 11.30
N SER A 70 -5.19 5.32 10.21
CA SER A 70 -6.66 5.35 10.06
C SER A 70 -7.37 4.15 10.69
N GLY A 71 -6.63 3.10 11.04
CA GLY A 71 -7.18 1.87 11.62
C GLY A 71 -6.30 1.28 12.71
N LEU A 72 -6.51 -0.01 13.01
CA LEU A 72 -5.74 -0.71 14.03
C LEU A 72 -4.38 -1.14 13.47
N PRO A 73 -3.25 -0.75 14.10
CA PRO A 73 -1.94 -1.22 13.70
C PRO A 73 -1.84 -2.75 13.75
N ARG A 74 -1.35 -3.36 12.67
CA ARG A 74 -1.16 -4.80 12.59
C ARG A 74 0.29 -5.15 12.26
N ARG A 75 0.73 -6.32 12.75
CA ARG A 75 2.12 -6.78 12.59
C ARG A 75 2.51 -6.97 11.12
N ASP A 76 1.59 -7.44 10.29
CA ASP A 76 1.77 -7.60 8.84
C ASP A 76 2.11 -6.27 8.17
N ASN A 77 1.47 -5.16 8.57
CA ASN A 77 1.80 -3.84 8.03
C ASN A 77 3.27 -3.45 8.29
N TYR A 78 3.82 -3.77 9.47
CA TYR A 78 5.24 -3.53 9.77
C TYR A 78 6.17 -4.44 8.98
N ILE A 79 5.82 -5.72 8.80
CA ILE A 79 6.56 -6.66 7.97
C ILE A 79 6.60 -6.16 6.52
N ASP A 80 5.45 -5.73 5.99
CA ASP A 80 5.35 -5.19 4.64
C ASP A 80 6.19 -3.92 4.47
N MET A 81 6.15 -3.01 5.45
CA MET A 81 6.99 -1.80 5.43
C MET A 81 8.48 -2.16 5.36
N ILE A 82 8.95 -3.14 6.16
CA ILE A 82 10.33 -3.62 6.10
C ILE A 82 10.63 -4.22 4.72
N GLY A 83 9.72 -5.04 4.19
CA GLY A 83 9.87 -5.66 2.87
C GLY A 83 10.02 -4.63 1.74
N TYR A 84 9.13 -3.63 1.70
CA TYR A 84 9.23 -2.54 0.72
C TYR A 84 10.45 -1.65 0.95
N THR A 85 10.90 -1.49 2.20
CA THR A 85 12.15 -0.76 2.51
C THR A 85 13.37 -1.46 1.89
N ILE A 86 13.46 -2.79 2.02
CA ILE A 86 14.53 -3.58 1.40
C ILE A 86 14.50 -3.46 -0.13
N ILE A 87 13.31 -3.46 -0.73
CA ILE A 87 13.16 -3.27 -2.18
C ILE A 87 13.60 -1.86 -2.60
N ALA A 88 13.17 -0.83 -1.88
CA ALA A 88 13.53 0.56 -2.16
C ALA A 88 15.05 0.80 -2.04
N GLU A 89 15.69 0.23 -1.00
CA GLU A 89 17.13 0.26 -0.82
C GLU A 89 17.85 -0.39 -2.01
N ARG A 90 17.46 -1.62 -2.38
CA ARG A 90 18.06 -2.33 -3.52
C ARG A 90 17.97 -1.53 -4.81
N LEU A 91 16.83 -0.89 -5.07
CA LEU A 91 16.61 -0.07 -6.27
C LEU A 91 17.35 1.28 -6.22
N GLY A 92 17.60 1.82 -5.02
CA GLY A 92 18.37 3.05 -4.82
C GLY A 92 19.89 2.85 -4.89
N CYS A 93 20.38 1.69 -4.42
CA CYS A 93 21.80 1.34 -4.41
C CYS A 93 22.30 0.76 -5.75
N GLN A 94 21.43 0.60 -6.76
CA GLN A 94 21.77 0.01 -8.07
C GLN A 94 22.44 0.96 -9.08
N GLN A 95 23.03 2.08 -8.65
CA GLN A 95 23.99 2.86 -9.44
C GLN A 95 25.19 3.10 -8.52
N VAL A 96 26.32 2.39 -8.64
CA VAL A 96 27.34 2.50 -9.69
C VAL A 96 28.01 1.13 -9.90
N LYS A 97 27.79 0.47 -11.04
CA LYS A 97 28.81 -0.42 -11.62
C LYS A 97 29.34 0.31 -12.85
N THR A 98 30.33 1.18 -12.64
CA THR A 98 31.24 1.59 -13.72
C THR A 98 31.98 0.33 -14.15
N ASN A 99 31.75 -0.10 -15.39
CA ASN A 99 32.64 -1.03 -16.04
C ASN A 99 33.91 -0.24 -16.40
N ASP A 100 34.99 -0.48 -15.65
CA ASP A 100 36.36 -0.17 -16.09
C ASP A 100 36.85 -1.25 -17.08
#